data_AF-A0A834HXN8-F1
#
_entry.id   AF-A0A834HXN8-F1
#
_cell.length_a   1.000
_cell.length_b   1.000
_cell.length_c   1.000
_cell.angle_alpha   90.00
_cell.angle_beta   90.00
_cell.angle_gamma   90.00
#
_symmetry.space_group_name_H-M   'P 1'
#
loop_
_entity.id
_entity.type
_entity.pdbx_description
1 polymer ?
#
loop_
_entity_poly.entity_id
_entity_poly.type
_entity_poly.pdbx_seq_one_letter_code
_entity_poly.pdbx_strand_id
1 'polypeptide(L)'
;MLTMKLNITVLVILGIVVSARGGKFVPKWKKQACEVPTYRNEQSHYVCTDDGEVKCLPGWTGDVCDVPICRPGCDPLQGYCNRPGECLCKLGFYGEKCNKCIPLPGCQHGYCNTSFECICQEGWDGLFCSEPTCRQDCHLTRGYCDNPGECKCRIGWAGRTCKDCQVLPGCVHGYCDKPLECKCKPGYTGLLCQNPICSKTCHKERGYCRKPGECRKSDATRIINLRADLLVAHTLS
;
A
#
# COMPACT_ATOMS: atom_id res chain seq x y z
N MET A 1 43.33 -24.95 31.88
CA MET A 1 43.27 -25.64 30.56
C MET A 1 44.66 -25.62 29.96
N LEU A 2 45.22 -26.81 29.73
CA LEU A 2 46.61 -27.05 29.37
C LEU A 2 46.98 -26.42 28.02
N THR A 3 48.02 -25.58 28.00
CA THR A 3 48.77 -25.23 26.79
C THR A 3 49.80 -26.32 26.52
N MET A 4 49.56 -27.19 25.55
CA MET A 4 50.56 -28.17 25.08
C MET A 4 51.67 -27.43 24.32
N LYS A 5 52.87 -27.35 24.92
CA LYS A 5 54.10 -26.95 24.24
C LYS A 5 54.63 -28.14 23.44
N LEU A 6 54.67 -28.03 22.11
CA LEU A 6 55.34 -29.01 21.25
C LEU A 6 56.81 -28.59 21.12
N ASN A 7 57.71 -29.38 21.73
CA ASN A 7 59.16 -29.18 21.68
C ASN A 7 59.70 -29.54 20.30
N ILE A 8 60.25 -28.55 19.58
CA ILE A 8 61.06 -28.77 18.37
C ILE A 8 62.52 -28.73 18.79
N THR A 9 63.10 -29.90 19.06
CA THR A 9 64.55 -30.07 19.22
C THR A 9 65.21 -29.97 17.85
N VAL A 10 65.81 -28.82 17.55
CA VAL A 10 66.62 -28.61 16.33
C VAL A 10 68.00 -29.22 16.57
N LEU A 11 68.19 -30.46 16.11
CA LEU A 11 69.50 -31.10 16.00
C LEU A 11 70.12 -30.68 14.66
N VAL A 12 71.07 -29.74 14.73
CA VAL A 12 71.88 -29.28 13.59
C VAL A 12 73.03 -30.25 13.38
N ILE A 13 72.86 -31.23 12.49
CA ILE A 13 73.93 -32.08 11.98
C ILE A 13 73.64 -32.43 10.52
N LEU A 14 74.55 -31.99 9.63
CA LEU A 14 74.65 -32.32 8.20
C LEU A 14 73.38 -32.09 7.36
N GLY A 15 73.15 -30.83 6.98
CA GLY A 15 72.83 -30.45 5.58
C GLY A 15 71.67 -31.11 4.84
N ILE A 16 70.75 -31.83 5.49
CA ILE A 16 69.56 -32.39 4.84
C ILE A 16 68.34 -31.72 5.45
N VAL A 17 67.81 -30.71 4.75
CA VAL A 17 66.45 -30.23 4.98
C VAL A 17 65.51 -31.35 4.53
N VAL A 18 65.14 -32.26 5.44
CA VAL A 18 64.08 -33.22 5.18
C VAL A 18 62.77 -32.44 5.20
N SER A 19 62.39 -31.90 4.04
CA SER A 19 61.05 -31.38 3.81
C SER A 19 60.12 -32.59 3.81
N ALA A 20 59.58 -32.92 4.99
CA ALA A 20 58.48 -33.86 5.10
C ALA A 20 57.32 -33.28 4.29
N ARG A 21 57.15 -33.77 3.06
CA ARG A 21 55.90 -33.58 2.30
C ARG A 21 54.82 -34.27 3.13
N GLY A 22 54.14 -33.50 3.98
CA GLY A 22 52.95 -33.96 4.66
C GLY A 22 51.92 -34.30 3.59
N GLY A 23 51.81 -35.58 3.24
CA GLY A 23 50.74 -36.06 2.38
C GLY A 23 49.41 -35.66 3.02
N LYS A 24 48.56 -34.93 2.29
CA LYS A 24 47.24 -34.57 2.78
C LYS A 24 46.46 -35.86 3.09
N PHE A 25 45.94 -35.96 4.31
CA PHE A 25 45.12 -37.11 4.71
C PHE A 25 43.80 -37.08 3.93
N VAL A 26 43.62 -38.02 2.99
CA VAL A 26 42.37 -38.21 2.24
C VAL A 26 41.58 -39.37 2.86
N PRO A 27 40.33 -39.13 3.33
CA PRO A 27 39.49 -40.19 3.90
C PRO A 27 39.26 -41.36 2.94
N LYS A 28 39.20 -42.57 3.50
CA LYS A 28 39.07 -43.82 2.72
C LYS A 28 37.88 -43.81 1.76
N TRP A 29 36.73 -43.29 2.19
CA TRP A 29 35.52 -43.21 1.36
C TRP A 29 35.69 -42.28 0.13
N LYS A 30 36.53 -41.24 0.24
CA LYS A 30 36.80 -40.30 -0.86
C LYS A 30 37.72 -40.93 -1.90
N LYS A 31 38.66 -41.77 -1.47
CA LYS A 31 39.47 -42.62 -2.37
C LYS A 31 38.63 -43.66 -3.09
N GLN A 32 37.67 -44.28 -2.40
CA GLN A 32 36.73 -45.23 -3.01
C GLN A 32 35.90 -44.61 -4.14
N ALA A 33 35.58 -43.31 -4.10
CA ALA A 33 34.91 -42.61 -5.20
C ALA A 33 35.74 -42.55 -6.50
N CYS A 34 37.07 -42.58 -6.38
CA CYS A 34 38.02 -42.65 -7.48
C CYS A 34 38.33 -44.08 -7.93
N GLU A 35 37.90 -45.08 -7.16
CA GLU A 35 38.04 -46.51 -7.45
C GLU A 35 36.76 -47.08 -8.12
N VAL A 36 35.72 -46.27 -8.32
CA VAL A 36 34.44 -46.67 -8.94
C VAL A 36 34.62 -46.91 -10.46
N PRO A 37 34.05 -47.97 -11.04
CA PRO A 37 34.18 -48.27 -12.46
C PRO A 37 33.60 -47.16 -13.37
N THR A 38 34.24 -46.96 -14.53
CA THR A 38 34.01 -45.85 -15.48
C THR A 38 32.57 -45.68 -15.97
N TYR A 39 31.78 -46.76 -16.08
CA TYR A 39 30.37 -46.71 -16.49
C TYR A 39 29.49 -45.87 -15.54
N ARG A 40 29.92 -45.70 -14.28
CA ARG A 40 29.23 -44.88 -13.28
C ARG A 40 29.75 -43.42 -13.26
N ASN A 41 30.85 -43.14 -13.97
CA ASN A 41 31.48 -41.83 -14.05
C ASN A 41 31.00 -40.96 -15.23
N GLU A 42 30.23 -41.50 -16.18
CA GLU A 42 29.79 -40.72 -17.37
C GLU A 42 28.90 -39.52 -17.02
N GLN A 43 28.28 -39.52 -15.85
CA GLN A 43 27.48 -38.41 -15.32
C GLN A 43 28.16 -37.68 -14.15
N SER A 44 29.40 -38.05 -13.81
CA SER A 44 30.12 -37.48 -12.68
C SER A 44 30.73 -36.13 -13.03
N HIS A 45 30.71 -35.21 -12.07
CA HIS A 45 31.22 -33.84 -12.25
C HIS A 45 32.57 -33.62 -11.56
N TYR A 46 33.41 -34.66 -11.53
CA TYR A 46 34.73 -34.61 -10.91
C TYR A 46 35.79 -35.38 -11.71
N VAL A 47 37.05 -35.03 -11.45
CA VAL A 47 38.24 -35.76 -11.88
C VAL A 47 39.02 -36.21 -10.66
N CYS A 48 39.72 -37.33 -10.75
CA CYS A 48 40.57 -37.83 -9.67
C CYS A 48 42.03 -37.43 -9.91
N THR A 49 42.70 -36.93 -8.88
CA THR A 49 44.14 -36.67 -8.92
C THR A 49 44.92 -37.98 -8.74
N ASP A 50 46.22 -37.96 -9.03
CA ASP A 50 47.11 -39.12 -8.85
C ASP A 50 47.17 -39.60 -7.38
N ASP A 51 46.88 -38.70 -6.43
CA ASP A 51 46.81 -39.01 -5.00
C ASP A 51 45.46 -39.64 -4.57
N GLY A 52 44.53 -39.84 -5.52
CA GLY A 52 43.18 -40.35 -5.27
C GLY A 52 42.23 -39.33 -4.64
N GLU A 53 42.50 -38.02 -4.83
CA GLU A 53 41.62 -36.95 -4.36
C GLU A 53 40.61 -36.56 -5.44
N VAL A 54 39.35 -36.39 -5.04
CA VAL A 54 38.27 -35.90 -5.91
C VAL A 54 38.44 -34.39 -6.12
N LYS A 55 38.57 -33.97 -7.37
CA LYS A 55 38.61 -32.56 -7.80
C LYS A 55 37.40 -32.24 -8.67
N CYS A 56 36.58 -31.30 -8.22
CA CYS A 56 35.37 -30.92 -8.96
C CYS A 56 35.68 -30.22 -10.29
N LEU A 57 34.82 -30.48 -11.27
CA LEU A 57 34.78 -29.73 -12.52
C LEU A 57 34.28 -28.30 -12.27
N PRO A 58 34.59 -27.34 -13.16
CA PRO A 58 34.12 -25.96 -13.03
C PRO A 58 32.61 -25.89 -12.86
N GLY A 59 32.16 -25.14 -11.85
CA GLY A 59 30.74 -24.98 -11.56
C GLY A 59 30.13 -26.05 -10.65
N TRP A 60 30.93 -26.97 -10.10
CA TRP A 60 30.47 -28.01 -9.16
C TRP A 60 31.23 -27.96 -7.83
N THR A 61 30.56 -28.35 -6.76
CA THR A 61 31.07 -28.38 -5.38
C THR A 61 30.45 -29.52 -4.58
N GLY A 62 30.80 -29.62 -3.30
CA GLY A 62 30.44 -30.74 -2.44
C GLY A 62 31.53 -31.81 -2.40
N ASP A 63 31.34 -32.80 -1.53
CA ASP A 63 32.37 -33.81 -1.25
C ASP A 63 32.60 -34.79 -2.39
N VAL A 64 31.59 -34.99 -3.23
CA VAL A 64 31.61 -35.81 -4.45
C VAL A 64 31.22 -35.00 -5.68
N CYS A 65 31.27 -33.67 -5.59
CA CYS A 65 31.01 -32.74 -6.69
C CYS A 65 29.60 -32.87 -7.29
N ASP A 66 28.61 -33.23 -6.47
CA ASP A 66 27.21 -33.42 -6.83
C ASP A 66 26.36 -32.14 -6.63
N VAL A 67 26.91 -31.09 -6.03
CA VAL A 67 26.21 -29.83 -5.78
C VAL A 67 26.61 -28.81 -6.85
N PRO A 68 25.69 -28.30 -7.68
CA PRO A 68 26.00 -27.25 -8.64
C PRO A 68 26.25 -25.91 -7.93
N ILE A 69 27.23 -25.15 -8.42
CA ILE A 69 27.49 -23.79 -7.97
C ILE A 69 26.51 -22.87 -8.69
N CYS A 70 25.59 -22.29 -7.94
CA CYS A 70 24.60 -21.37 -8.47
C CYS A 70 25.25 -20.09 -9.00
N ARG A 71 24.47 -19.32 -9.77
CA ARG A 71 24.90 -18.01 -10.27
C ARG A 71 25.47 -17.15 -9.13
N PRO A 72 26.58 -16.43 -9.35
CA PRO A 72 27.10 -15.51 -8.35
C PRO A 72 26.04 -14.50 -7.88
N GLY A 73 25.85 -14.42 -6.56
CA GLY A 73 24.86 -13.54 -5.94
C GLY A 73 23.43 -14.08 -5.92
N CYS A 74 23.20 -15.34 -6.31
CA CYS A 74 21.94 -16.03 -6.02
C CYS A 74 21.72 -16.09 -4.50
N ASP A 75 20.51 -15.81 -4.03
CA ASP A 75 20.19 -15.79 -2.61
C ASP A 75 20.43 -17.17 -1.98
N PRO A 76 21.20 -17.27 -0.88
CA PRO A 76 21.58 -18.57 -0.31
C PRO A 76 20.43 -19.27 0.41
N LEU A 77 19.36 -18.57 0.78
CA LEU A 77 18.22 -19.12 1.49
C LEU A 77 17.02 -19.31 0.56
N GLN A 78 16.84 -18.43 -0.41
CA GLN A 78 15.66 -18.35 -1.27
C GLN A 78 15.92 -18.79 -2.71
N GLY A 79 17.18 -18.85 -3.12
CA GLY A 79 17.61 -19.37 -4.40
C GLY A 79 18.03 -20.85 -4.33
N TYR A 80 17.97 -21.53 -5.46
CA TYR A 80 18.59 -22.83 -5.69
C TYR A 80 18.95 -22.99 -7.18
N CYS A 81 19.71 -24.02 -7.54
CA CYS A 81 20.06 -24.28 -8.93
C CYS A 81 20.13 -25.79 -9.17
N ASN A 82 19.68 -26.21 -10.35
CA ASN A 82 19.82 -27.59 -10.80
C ASN A 82 21.04 -27.75 -11.73
N ARG A 83 21.50 -26.66 -12.32
CA ARG A 83 22.72 -26.60 -13.15
C ARG A 83 23.62 -25.43 -12.73
N PRO A 84 24.94 -25.54 -12.95
CA PRO A 84 25.86 -24.45 -12.66
C PRO A 84 25.46 -23.15 -13.35
N GLY A 85 25.56 -22.02 -12.64
CA GLY A 85 25.26 -20.70 -13.18
C GLY A 85 23.78 -20.34 -13.29
N GLU A 86 22.86 -21.23 -12.90
CA GLU A 86 21.44 -20.93 -12.74
C GLU A 86 21.13 -20.31 -11.38
N CYS A 87 19.98 -19.63 -11.29
CA CYS A 87 19.38 -19.21 -10.02
C CYS A 87 17.86 -19.31 -10.19
N LEU A 88 17.26 -20.31 -9.55
CA LEU A 88 15.84 -20.57 -9.49
C LEU A 88 15.32 -20.16 -8.13
N CYS A 89 14.15 -19.54 -8.08
CA CYS A 89 13.61 -18.99 -6.84
C CYS A 89 12.64 -19.96 -6.19
N LYS A 90 12.72 -20.07 -4.86
CA LYS A 90 11.69 -20.71 -4.06
C LYS A 90 10.37 -19.95 -4.16
N LEU A 91 9.27 -20.66 -3.89
CA LEU A 91 7.94 -20.07 -3.88
C LEU A 91 7.89 -18.84 -2.97
N GLY A 92 7.33 -17.74 -3.46
CA GLY A 92 7.26 -16.48 -2.73
C GLY A 92 8.45 -15.55 -2.95
N PHE A 93 9.42 -15.91 -3.80
CA PHE A 93 10.55 -15.06 -4.17
C PHE A 93 10.72 -14.97 -5.69
N TYR A 94 11.33 -13.88 -6.16
CA TYR A 94 11.53 -13.61 -7.58
C TYR A 94 12.77 -12.73 -7.83
N GLY A 95 13.03 -12.46 -9.12
CA GLY A 95 14.17 -11.70 -9.59
C GLY A 95 15.39 -12.57 -9.91
N GLU A 96 16.37 -12.01 -10.61
CA GLU A 96 17.54 -12.76 -11.12
C GLU A 96 18.41 -13.39 -10.02
N LYS A 97 18.30 -12.87 -8.80
CA LYS A 97 19.04 -13.31 -7.61
C LYS A 97 18.13 -13.93 -6.55
N CYS A 98 16.83 -14.06 -6.80
CA CYS A 98 15.84 -14.59 -5.84
C CYS A 98 15.79 -13.87 -4.49
N ASN A 99 16.19 -12.60 -4.46
CA ASN A 99 16.26 -11.79 -3.26
C ASN A 99 15.10 -10.78 -3.13
N LYS A 100 14.09 -10.87 -4.00
CA LYS A 100 12.87 -10.06 -3.92
C LYS A 100 11.71 -10.95 -3.50
N CYS A 101 10.98 -10.56 -2.46
CA CYS A 101 9.79 -11.29 -2.00
C CYS A 101 8.58 -10.94 -2.88
N ILE A 102 7.69 -11.90 -3.06
CA ILE A 102 6.37 -11.69 -3.66
C ILE A 102 5.43 -11.28 -2.51
N PRO A 103 4.78 -10.11 -2.58
CA PRO A 103 3.80 -9.70 -1.57
C PRO A 103 2.58 -10.62 -1.52
N LEU A 104 1.76 -10.48 -0.47
CA LEU A 104 0.48 -11.15 -0.40
C LEU A 104 -0.35 -10.84 -1.67
N PRO A 105 -0.95 -11.85 -2.35
CA PRO A 105 -1.78 -11.59 -3.52
C PRO A 105 -2.92 -10.60 -3.20
N GLY A 106 -3.05 -9.55 -4.01
CA GLY A 106 -4.03 -8.47 -3.77
C GLY A 106 -3.47 -7.26 -3.01
N CYS A 107 -2.23 -7.31 -2.53
CA CYS A 107 -1.54 -6.16 -1.94
C CYS A 107 -1.47 -4.99 -2.95
N GLN A 108 -2.08 -3.85 -2.62
CA GLN A 108 -2.13 -2.68 -3.50
C GLN A 108 -1.04 -1.65 -3.15
N HIS A 109 -1.17 -1.02 -1.98
CA HIS A 109 -0.27 0.06 -1.54
C HIS A 109 0.65 -0.43 -0.43
N GLY A 110 1.37 -1.52 -0.70
CA GLY A 110 2.23 -2.16 0.29
C GLY A 110 3.45 -2.82 -0.32
N TYR A 111 4.32 -3.32 0.56
CA TYR A 111 5.53 -4.06 0.21
C TYR A 111 5.70 -5.26 1.14
N CYS A 112 6.74 -6.06 0.92
CA CYS A 112 7.04 -7.22 1.76
C CYS A 112 8.50 -7.18 2.22
N ASN A 113 8.78 -7.74 3.40
CA ASN A 113 10.14 -8.07 3.82
C ASN A 113 10.37 -9.57 3.72
N THR A 114 9.34 -10.37 4.05
CA THR A 114 9.30 -11.81 3.80
C THR A 114 8.19 -12.18 2.84
N SER A 115 8.23 -13.38 2.27
CA SER A 115 7.25 -13.80 1.27
C SER A 115 5.83 -13.77 1.81
N PHE A 116 4.90 -13.31 0.98
CA PHE A 116 3.46 -13.24 1.24
C PHE A 116 3.04 -12.32 2.40
N GLU A 117 3.89 -11.36 2.77
CA GLU A 117 3.49 -10.22 3.59
C GLU A 117 2.91 -9.08 2.74
N CYS A 118 2.10 -8.22 3.36
CA CYS A 118 1.70 -6.93 2.80
C CYS A 118 1.80 -5.88 3.91
N ILE A 119 2.95 -5.22 3.96
CA ILE A 119 3.25 -4.11 4.89
C ILE A 119 2.77 -2.83 4.21
N CYS A 120 1.80 -2.16 4.81
CA CYS A 120 1.19 -0.98 4.21
C CYS A 120 2.12 0.22 4.22
N GLN A 121 2.08 0.96 3.12
CA GLN A 121 2.68 2.28 3.03
C GLN A 121 1.93 3.26 3.93
N GLU A 122 2.60 4.36 4.28
CA GLU A 122 2.01 5.40 5.11
C GLU A 122 0.68 5.90 4.51
N GLY A 123 -0.35 5.96 5.35
CA GLY A 123 -1.68 6.39 4.94
C GLY A 123 -2.58 5.27 4.40
N TRP A 124 -2.12 4.03 4.33
CA TRP A 124 -2.92 2.87 3.95
C TRP A 124 -3.02 1.85 5.07
N ASP A 125 -4.14 1.13 5.11
CA ASP A 125 -4.49 0.15 6.13
C ASP A 125 -5.25 -1.04 5.51
N GLY A 126 -5.54 -2.04 6.34
CA GLY A 126 -6.19 -3.28 5.99
C GLY A 126 -5.23 -4.35 5.49
N LEU A 127 -5.71 -5.59 5.40
CA LEU A 127 -4.90 -6.78 5.06
C LEU A 127 -4.18 -6.67 3.70
N PHE A 128 -4.79 -5.94 2.76
CA PHE A 128 -4.29 -5.75 1.40
C PHE A 128 -3.81 -4.32 1.12
N CYS A 129 -3.73 -3.47 2.14
CA CYS A 129 -3.38 -2.05 2.01
C CYS A 129 -4.25 -1.33 0.98
N SER A 130 -5.54 -1.62 1.03
CA SER A 130 -6.57 -1.09 0.14
C SER A 130 -7.47 -0.06 0.83
N GLU A 131 -7.38 0.07 2.15
CA GLU A 131 -8.19 1.02 2.91
C GLU A 131 -7.37 2.30 3.18
N PRO A 132 -7.79 3.47 2.69
CA PRO A 132 -7.08 4.71 2.94
C PRO A 132 -7.35 5.19 4.38
N THR A 133 -6.30 5.66 5.04
CA THR A 133 -6.39 6.34 6.33
C THR A 133 -6.78 7.80 6.10
N CYS A 134 -7.99 8.16 6.51
CA CYS A 134 -8.49 9.52 6.36
C CYS A 134 -7.71 10.53 7.21
N ARG A 135 -7.92 11.81 6.93
CA ARG A 135 -7.38 12.91 7.73
C ARG A 135 -7.67 12.68 9.22
N GLN A 136 -6.70 12.91 10.09
CA GLN A 136 -6.77 12.56 11.51
C GLN A 136 -7.96 13.17 12.28
N ASP A 137 -8.39 14.38 11.91
CA ASP A 137 -9.51 15.10 12.51
C ASP A 137 -10.84 14.88 11.77
N CYS A 138 -10.87 14.01 10.76
CA CYS A 138 -12.08 13.60 10.07
C CYS A 138 -13.00 12.82 11.01
N HIS A 139 -14.30 13.11 10.98
CA HIS A 139 -15.24 12.43 11.86
C HIS A 139 -15.46 10.97 11.42
N LEU A 140 -15.07 10.00 12.27
CA LEU A 140 -15.04 8.54 11.99
C LEU A 140 -16.29 7.97 11.30
N THR A 141 -17.49 8.37 11.71
CA THR A 141 -18.75 7.83 11.15
C THR A 141 -19.44 8.73 10.12
N ARG A 142 -19.00 9.99 10.00
CA ARG A 142 -19.66 11.03 9.18
C ARG A 142 -18.81 11.45 7.99
N GLY A 143 -17.51 11.19 8.06
CA GLY A 143 -16.57 11.32 6.97
C GLY A 143 -16.18 9.98 6.38
N TYR A 144 -15.55 10.03 5.22
CA TYR A 144 -14.84 8.94 4.55
C TYR A 144 -13.76 9.55 3.66
N CYS A 145 -12.90 8.74 3.07
CA CYS A 145 -11.88 9.20 2.14
C CYS A 145 -11.62 8.11 1.10
N ASP A 146 -11.29 8.53 -0.11
CA ASP A 146 -10.87 7.61 -1.17
C ASP A 146 -9.33 7.58 -1.28
N ASN A 147 -8.66 8.62 -0.78
CA ASN A 147 -7.21 8.72 -0.69
C ASN A 147 -6.77 9.10 0.73
N PRO A 148 -5.54 8.73 1.12
CA PRO A 148 -4.99 9.09 2.43
C PRO A 148 -5.00 10.60 2.68
N GLY A 149 -5.32 11.00 3.91
CA GLY A 149 -5.32 12.41 4.33
C GLY A 149 -6.49 13.26 3.81
N GLU A 150 -7.39 12.70 3.00
CA GLU A 150 -8.64 13.36 2.62
C GLU A 150 -9.72 13.21 3.70
N CYS A 151 -10.77 14.04 3.63
CA CYS A 151 -11.99 13.88 4.41
C CYS A 151 -13.18 14.38 3.58
N LYS A 152 -14.01 13.46 3.12
CA LYS A 152 -15.25 13.69 2.38
C LYS A 152 -16.43 13.43 3.31
N CYS A 153 -17.41 14.30 3.28
CA CYS A 153 -18.55 14.21 4.20
C CYS A 153 -19.69 13.39 3.60
N ARG A 154 -20.29 12.54 4.43
CA ARG A 154 -21.56 11.88 4.13
C ARG A 154 -22.67 12.93 4.08
N ILE A 155 -23.74 12.59 3.37
CA ILE A 155 -24.92 13.44 3.20
C ILE A 155 -25.42 13.95 4.57
N GLY A 156 -25.65 15.27 4.66
CA GLY A 156 -26.10 15.93 5.89
C GLY A 156 -24.98 16.49 6.75
N TRP A 157 -23.71 16.22 6.43
CA TRP A 157 -22.54 16.77 7.12
C TRP A 157 -21.70 17.64 6.20
N ALA A 158 -21.02 18.63 6.78
CA ALA A 158 -20.24 19.62 6.08
C ALA A 158 -18.99 20.01 6.87
N GLY A 159 -18.20 20.91 6.27
CA GLY A 159 -16.95 21.38 6.83
C GLY A 159 -15.78 20.43 6.54
N ARG A 160 -14.56 20.89 6.85
CA ARG A 160 -13.32 20.14 6.56
C ARG A 160 -13.22 18.82 7.33
N THR A 161 -13.92 18.72 8.47
CA THR A 161 -13.89 17.58 9.40
C THR A 161 -15.17 16.77 9.42
N CYS A 162 -16.21 17.19 8.69
CA CYS A 162 -17.54 16.56 8.73
C CYS A 162 -18.20 16.57 10.12
N LYS A 163 -17.86 17.57 10.93
CA LYS A 163 -18.44 17.81 12.26
C LYS A 163 -19.62 18.78 12.21
N ASP A 164 -19.65 19.65 11.20
CA ASP A 164 -20.70 20.64 11.01
C ASP A 164 -21.89 20.01 10.30
N CYS A 165 -23.11 20.42 10.65
CA CYS A 165 -24.29 20.00 9.93
C CYS A 165 -24.37 20.73 8.58
N GLN A 166 -24.79 20.01 7.55
CA GLN A 166 -25.21 20.60 6.29
C GLN A 166 -26.66 21.05 6.46
N VAL A 167 -26.92 22.35 6.28
CA VAL A 167 -28.29 22.88 6.20
C VAL A 167 -29.05 22.25 5.03
N LEU A 168 -30.37 22.11 5.17
CA LEU A 168 -31.22 21.61 4.09
C LEU A 168 -30.97 22.39 2.79
N PRO A 169 -30.70 21.74 1.65
CA PRO A 169 -30.46 22.43 0.39
C PRO A 169 -31.59 23.40 0.04
N GLY A 170 -31.24 24.64 -0.32
CA GLY A 170 -32.21 25.70 -0.59
C GLY A 170 -32.63 26.53 0.62
N CYS A 171 -32.17 26.19 1.83
CA CYS A 171 -32.35 27.01 3.03
C CYS A 171 -31.67 28.37 2.85
N VAL A 172 -32.45 29.45 2.78
CA VAL A 172 -31.93 30.79 2.44
C VAL A 172 -31.50 31.57 3.69
N HIS A 173 -32.38 31.63 4.69
CA HIS A 173 -32.17 32.41 5.92
C HIS A 173 -32.31 31.55 7.17
N GLY A 174 -31.70 30.37 7.18
CA GLY A 174 -31.74 29.45 8.30
C GLY A 174 -30.37 28.92 8.71
N TYR A 175 -30.39 28.04 9.71
CA TYR A 175 -29.26 27.28 10.24
C TYR A 175 -29.72 25.86 10.59
N CYS A 176 -28.79 24.99 11.00
CA CYS A 176 -29.10 23.63 11.42
C CYS A 176 -28.48 23.35 12.80
N ASP A 177 -29.16 22.51 13.59
CA ASP A 177 -28.56 21.82 14.73
C ASP A 177 -28.43 20.31 14.44
N LYS A 178 -29.29 19.80 13.56
CA LYS A 178 -29.26 18.42 13.03
C LYS A 178 -29.00 18.43 11.51
N PRO A 179 -28.40 17.37 10.96
CA PRO A 179 -28.15 17.27 9.52
C PRO A 179 -29.45 17.44 8.71
N LEU A 180 -29.36 18.20 7.62
CA LEU A 180 -30.46 18.49 6.68
C LEU A 180 -31.67 19.19 7.31
N GLU A 181 -31.44 19.97 8.36
CA GLU A 181 -32.45 20.84 8.96
C GLU A 181 -32.36 22.27 8.42
N CYS A 182 -33.48 23.01 8.43
CA CYS A 182 -33.51 24.44 8.15
C CYS A 182 -34.34 25.15 9.25
N LYS A 183 -33.66 25.54 10.33
CA LYS A 183 -34.24 26.38 11.38
C LYS A 183 -34.15 27.83 10.96
N CYS A 184 -35.29 28.50 10.84
CA CYS A 184 -35.32 29.89 10.38
C CYS A 184 -34.73 30.84 11.41
N LYS A 185 -33.88 31.74 10.92
CA LYS A 185 -33.46 32.90 11.71
C LYS A 185 -34.69 33.76 12.06
N PRO A 186 -34.63 34.51 13.17
CA PRO A 186 -35.72 35.40 13.56
C PRO A 186 -36.16 36.30 12.40
N GLY A 187 -37.47 36.37 12.18
CA GLY A 187 -38.05 37.17 11.10
C GLY A 187 -38.23 36.45 9.75
N TYR A 188 -37.88 35.16 9.65
CA TYR A 188 -38.15 34.34 8.47
C TYR A 188 -39.01 33.12 8.81
N THR A 189 -39.73 32.61 7.81
CA THR A 189 -40.61 31.44 7.90
C THR A 189 -40.64 30.68 6.57
N GLY A 190 -41.38 29.57 6.55
CA GLY A 190 -41.42 28.60 5.46
C GLY A 190 -40.38 27.50 5.63
N LEU A 191 -40.55 26.39 4.89
CA LEU A 191 -39.69 25.20 4.98
C LEU A 191 -38.21 25.49 4.70
N LEU A 192 -37.93 26.49 3.85
CA LEU A 192 -36.58 26.89 3.44
C LEU A 192 -36.22 28.30 3.93
N CYS A 193 -36.99 28.86 4.86
CA CYS A 193 -36.80 30.20 5.41
C CYS A 193 -36.74 31.29 4.31
N GLN A 194 -37.51 31.07 3.26
CA GLN A 194 -37.57 31.93 2.08
C GLN A 194 -38.60 33.07 2.26
N ASN A 195 -39.54 32.93 3.20
CA ASN A 195 -40.60 33.91 3.42
C ASN A 195 -40.22 34.85 4.57
N PRO A 196 -40.07 36.17 4.35
CA PRO A 196 -39.91 37.13 5.44
C PRO A 196 -41.22 37.34 6.20
N ILE A 197 -41.13 37.51 7.51
CA ILE A 197 -42.25 37.88 8.37
C ILE A 197 -42.40 39.40 8.35
N CYS A 198 -43.49 39.90 7.78
CA CYS A 198 -43.75 41.34 7.66
C CYS A 198 -44.03 41.99 9.02
N SER A 199 -43.96 43.34 9.07
CA SER A 199 -44.34 44.10 10.27
C SER A 199 -45.75 43.71 10.77
N LYS A 200 -45.97 43.71 12.09
CA LYS A 200 -47.26 43.35 12.71
C LYS A 200 -48.43 44.20 12.22
N THR A 201 -48.16 45.44 11.81
CA THR A 201 -49.15 46.39 11.28
C THR A 201 -49.38 46.26 9.78
N CYS A 202 -48.75 45.29 9.11
CA CYS A 202 -48.86 45.11 7.67
C CYS A 202 -50.20 44.46 7.28
N HIS A 203 -50.89 45.06 6.32
CA HIS A 203 -52.19 44.57 5.86
C HIS A 203 -52.03 43.22 5.14
N LYS A 204 -52.70 42.16 5.62
CA LYS A 204 -52.53 40.78 5.11
C LYS A 204 -52.79 40.63 3.60
N GLU A 205 -53.73 41.38 3.04
CA GLU A 205 -54.11 41.27 1.62
C GLU A 205 -53.55 42.38 0.72
N ARG A 206 -53.04 43.46 1.32
CA ARG A 206 -52.64 44.69 0.59
C ARG A 206 -51.21 45.12 0.90
N GLY A 207 -50.49 44.28 1.63
CA GLY A 207 -49.16 44.53 2.13
C GLY A 207 -48.25 43.34 1.80
N TYR A 208 -47.03 43.62 1.38
CA TYR A 208 -45.99 42.61 1.22
C TYR A 208 -44.68 43.13 1.80
N CYS A 209 -43.76 42.22 2.11
CA CYS A 209 -42.43 42.56 2.55
C CYS A 209 -41.38 41.74 1.79
N ARG A 210 -40.23 42.35 1.52
CA ARG A 210 -39.07 41.65 0.96
C ARG A 210 -38.02 41.34 2.02
N LYS A 211 -38.10 42.03 3.17
CA LYS A 211 -37.24 41.84 4.33
C LYS A 211 -38.10 41.73 5.60
N PRO A 212 -37.61 41.05 6.65
CA PRO A 212 -38.32 40.95 7.92
C PRO A 212 -38.63 42.33 8.52
N GLY A 213 -39.83 42.47 9.10
CA GLY A 213 -40.23 43.71 9.79
C GLY A 213 -40.56 44.90 8.86
N GLU A 214 -40.43 44.75 7.55
CA GLU A 214 -40.86 45.75 6.56
C GLU A 214 -42.36 45.60 6.25
N CYS A 215 -42.99 46.66 5.75
CA CYS A 215 -44.27 46.57 5.05
C CYS A 215 -44.30 47.53 3.87
N ARG A 216 -44.64 47.02 2.69
CA ARG A 216 -44.86 47.80 1.47
C ARG A 216 -46.31 47.61 1.03
N LYS A 217 -46.97 48.68 0.60
CA LYS A 217 -48.30 48.58 -0.01
C LYS A 217 -48.17 47.82 -1.33
N SER A 218 -49.04 46.84 -1.55
CA SER A 218 -49.22 46.26 -2.87
C SER A 218 -49.94 47.29 -3.73
N ASP A 219 -49.23 47.91 -4.67
CA ASP A 219 -49.89 48.77 -5.65
C ASP A 219 -50.83 47.93 -6.51
N ALA A 220 -52.12 48.01 -6.19
CA ALA A 220 -53.20 47.41 -6.98
C ALA A 220 -53.27 47.97 -8.42
N THR A 221 -52.54 49.04 -8.72
CA THR A 221 -52.44 49.68 -10.03
C THR A 221 -51.81 48.77 -11.11
N ARG A 222 -51.15 47.65 -10.73
CA ARG A 222 -50.62 46.68 -11.70
C ARG A 222 -51.60 45.57 -12.10
N ILE A 223 -52.70 45.37 -11.36
CA ILE A 223 -53.72 44.36 -11.71
C ILE A 223 -54.78 44.96 -12.66
N ILE A 224 -55.02 46.27 -12.58
CA ILE A 224 -56.01 46.94 -13.44
C ILE A 224 -55.48 47.12 -14.87
N ASN A 225 -54.18 47.37 -15.04
CA ASN A 225 -53.58 47.53 -16.38
C ASN A 225 -53.51 46.22 -17.18
N LEU A 226 -53.40 45.06 -16.53
CA LEU A 226 -53.51 43.76 -17.23
C LEU A 226 -54.93 43.45 -17.74
N ARG A 227 -55.96 44.07 -17.16
CA ARG A 227 -57.34 43.97 -17.69
C ARG A 227 -57.64 45.02 -18.75
N ALA A 228 -56.95 46.17 -18.74
CA ALA A 228 -57.09 47.18 -19.79
C ALA A 228 -56.41 46.74 -21.10
N ASP A 229 -55.24 46.09 -21.04
CA ASP A 229 -54.52 45.62 -22.24
C ASP A 229 -55.22 44.43 -22.92
N LEU A 230 -56.02 43.63 -22.19
CA LEU A 230 -56.78 42.52 -22.76
C LEU A 230 -58.08 42.95 -23.46
N LEU A 231 -58.63 44.12 -23.12
CA LEU A 231 -59.86 44.66 -23.71
C LEU A 231 -59.60 45.43 -25.02
N VAL A 232 -58.40 45.98 -25.22
CA VAL A 232 -58.02 46.65 -26.49
C VAL A 232 -57.71 45.65 -27.62
N ALA A 233 -57.34 44.41 -27.28
CA ALA A 233 -57.04 43.37 -28.27
C ALA A 233 -58.28 42.77 -28.97
N HIS A 234 -59.51 43.03 -28.47
CA HIS A 234 -60.74 42.42 -29.00
C HIS A 234 -61.64 43.38 -29.81
N THR A 235 -61.25 44.64 -30.00
CA THR A 235 -62.00 45.60 -30.84
C THR A 235 -61.27 45.98 -32.14
N LEU A 236 -60.14 45.34 -32.43
CA LEU A 236 -59.41 45.46 -33.71
C LEU A 236 -59.20 44.06 -34.29
N SER A 237 -60.30 43.41 -34.68
CA SER A 237 -60.30 42.33 -35.67
C SER A 237 -61.61 42.32 -36.42
#